data_AF-A0A7R9FF19-F1
#
_entry.id   AF-A0A7R9FF19-F1
#
_cell.length_a   1.000
_cell.length_b   1.000
_cell.length_c   1.000
_cell.angle_alpha   90.00
_cell.angle_beta   90.00
_cell.angle_gamma   90.00
#
_symmetry.space_group_name_H-M   'P 1'
#
loop_
_entity.id
_entity.type
_entity.pdbx_description
1 polymer ?
#
loop_
_entity_poly.entity_id
_entity_poly.type
_entity_poly.pdbx_seq_one_letter_code
_entity_poly.pdbx_strand_id
1 'polypeptide(L)'
;MLSWSKDPIRKPMLVISDKALKKDACELFKLVQMYMSDRKAKLGSTLTTVALEICHLGYSKPPLRDELYIQICRQTTENPRRESLRRGWELLAICLAFFSPSPKFQPYLDSYMNRHRDPGFDFLEVGKWPIHVQISHYATVSCKRLDRIGHTGKKSSRKPSVEEIDQARIFRPSMFGNTLQEVMVLQKERFPHRKLPWIQCTLSEEVLRLQGAQTEGIF
;
A
#
# COMPACT_ATOMS: atom_id res chain seq x y z
N MET A 1 12.71 3.65 22.02
CA MET A 1 13.37 3.22 20.77
C MET A 1 12.34 3.27 19.64
N LEU A 2 12.73 3.69 18.43
CA LEU A 2 11.82 3.77 17.27
C LEU A 2 11.71 2.39 16.61
N SER A 3 11.20 1.42 17.36
CA SER A 3 11.06 0.04 16.94
C SER A 3 9.64 -0.45 17.14
N TRP A 4 9.32 -1.56 16.47
CA TRP A 4 8.02 -2.19 16.51
C TRP A 4 7.55 -2.42 17.94
N SER A 5 6.27 -2.15 18.17
CA SER A 5 5.62 -2.44 19.43
C SER A 5 4.20 -2.95 19.20
N LYS A 6 3.81 -3.93 20.01
CA LYS A 6 2.43 -4.43 20.08
C LYS A 6 1.50 -3.43 20.77
N ASP A 7 2.03 -2.60 21.65
CA ASP A 7 1.23 -1.69 22.47
C ASP A 7 0.84 -0.42 21.72
N PRO A 8 -0.39 0.09 21.92
CA PRO A 8 -0.80 1.36 21.34
C PRO A 8 0.01 2.52 21.91
N ILE A 9 0.19 3.57 21.11
CA ILE A 9 0.75 4.83 21.61
C ILE A 9 -0.27 5.59 22.45
N ARG A 10 0.22 6.29 23.48
CA ARG A 10 -0.59 7.15 24.36
C ARG A 10 -0.51 8.63 23.97
N LYS A 11 0.51 9.00 23.21
CA LYS A 11 0.78 10.36 22.71
C LYS A 11 1.33 10.25 21.28
N PRO A 12 1.15 11.26 20.42
CA PRO A 12 1.76 11.29 19.10
C PRO A 12 3.28 11.17 19.16
N MET A 13 3.89 10.69 18.08
CA MET A 13 5.33 10.59 17.92
C MET A 13 5.99 11.92 17.57
N LEU A 14 5.25 12.81 16.88
CA LEU A 14 5.66 14.17 16.55
C LEU A 14 4.95 15.19 17.43
N VAL A 15 5.52 16.40 17.49
CA VAL A 15 4.90 17.52 18.21
C VAL A 15 3.69 18.02 17.41
N ILE A 16 2.50 17.72 17.93
CA ILE A 16 1.22 18.22 17.43
C ILE A 16 0.64 19.13 18.53
N SER A 17 0.31 20.37 18.22
CA SER A 17 -0.26 21.31 19.21
C SER A 17 -1.74 21.05 19.48
N ASP A 18 -2.50 20.79 18.42
CA ASP A 18 -3.96 20.62 18.45
C ASP A 18 -4.40 19.35 19.21
N LYS A 19 -5.36 19.50 20.12
CA LYS A 19 -5.83 18.41 20.99
C LYS A 19 -6.63 17.35 20.24
N ALA A 20 -7.42 17.72 19.24
CA ALA A 20 -8.17 16.77 18.42
C ALA A 20 -7.20 15.94 17.56
N LEU A 21 -6.22 16.58 16.93
CA LEU A 21 -5.19 15.90 16.14
C LEU A 21 -4.32 14.96 16.98
N LYS A 22 -4.06 15.28 18.26
CA LYS A 22 -3.40 14.33 19.18
C LYS A 22 -4.21 13.04 19.36
N LYS A 23 -5.53 13.15 19.52
CA LYS A 23 -6.42 11.99 19.64
C LYS A 23 -6.46 11.20 18.33
N ASP A 24 -6.55 11.90 17.21
CA ASP A 24 -6.55 11.28 15.88
C ASP A 24 -5.23 10.55 15.59
N ALA A 25 -4.09 11.10 15.96
CA ALA A 25 -2.78 10.44 15.81
C ALA A 25 -2.70 9.11 16.60
N CYS A 26 -3.24 9.08 17.82
CA CYS A 26 -3.32 7.83 18.59
C CYS A 26 -4.31 6.81 17.98
N GLU A 27 -5.40 7.28 17.35
CA GLU A 27 -6.33 6.40 16.64
C GLU A 27 -5.71 5.89 15.32
N LEU A 28 -4.98 6.74 14.62
CA LEU A 28 -4.24 6.41 13.41
C LEU A 28 -3.25 5.27 13.65
N PHE A 29 -2.56 5.28 14.79
CA PHE A 29 -1.67 4.19 15.16
C PHE A 29 -2.41 2.85 15.32
N LYS A 30 -3.64 2.87 15.87
CA LYS A 30 -4.45 1.64 15.99
C LYS A 30 -4.89 1.15 14.62
N LEU A 31 -5.23 2.06 13.70
CA LEU A 31 -5.53 1.71 12.31
C LEU A 31 -4.32 1.06 11.62
N VAL A 32 -3.12 1.62 11.80
CA VAL A 32 -1.86 1.02 11.34
C VAL A 32 -1.70 -0.40 11.91
N GLN A 33 -1.88 -0.58 13.21
CA GLN A 33 -1.80 -1.91 13.84
C GLN A 33 -2.87 -2.88 13.32
N MET A 34 -4.09 -2.41 13.03
CA MET A 34 -5.14 -3.25 12.43
C MET A 34 -4.77 -3.68 11.01
N TYR A 35 -4.27 -2.77 10.19
CA TYR A 35 -3.81 -3.10 8.84
C TYR A 35 -2.65 -4.11 8.86
N MET A 36 -1.70 -3.91 9.78
CA MET A 36 -0.54 -4.78 9.97
C MET A 36 -0.87 -6.10 10.70
N SER A 37 -2.13 -6.36 11.06
CA SER A 37 -2.55 -7.55 11.80
C SER A 37 -1.85 -7.72 13.17
N ASP A 38 -1.43 -6.60 13.76
CA ASP A 38 -0.94 -6.50 15.14
C ASP A 38 -2.08 -6.23 16.13
N ARG A 39 -3.23 -5.82 15.63
CA ARG A 39 -4.45 -5.54 16.38
C ARG A 39 -5.66 -6.15 15.66
N LYS A 40 -6.60 -6.69 16.44
CA LYS A 40 -7.86 -7.22 15.89
C LYS A 40 -8.64 -6.08 15.22
N ALA A 41 -9.04 -6.30 13.97
CA ALA A 41 -9.91 -5.37 13.24
C ALA A 41 -11.32 -5.33 13.85
N LYS A 42 -12.04 -4.23 13.64
CA LYS A 42 -13.47 -4.13 14.00
C LYS A 42 -14.26 -5.18 13.20
N LEU A 43 -15.38 -5.65 13.76
CA LEU A 43 -16.22 -6.64 13.08
C LEU A 43 -16.71 -6.06 11.74
N GLY A 44 -16.53 -6.81 10.65
CA GLY A 44 -16.88 -6.38 9.30
C GLY A 44 -15.85 -5.49 8.60
N SER A 45 -14.76 -5.10 9.26
CA SER A 45 -13.67 -4.36 8.61
C SER A 45 -12.78 -5.28 7.78
N THR A 46 -12.56 -4.92 6.52
CA THR A 46 -11.56 -5.52 5.63
C THR A 46 -10.29 -4.68 5.62
N LEU A 47 -9.16 -5.26 5.16
CA LEU A 47 -7.90 -4.52 5.01
C LEU A 47 -8.06 -3.29 4.11
N THR A 48 -8.82 -3.43 3.03
CA THR A 48 -9.11 -2.32 2.11
C THR A 48 -9.86 -1.20 2.82
N THR A 49 -10.86 -1.52 3.66
CA THR A 49 -11.59 -0.49 4.43
C THR A 49 -10.70 0.21 5.46
N VAL A 50 -9.78 -0.53 6.10
CA VAL A 50 -8.82 0.06 7.05
C VAL A 50 -7.82 0.97 6.34
N ALA A 51 -7.26 0.54 5.20
CA ALA A 51 -6.39 1.39 4.39
C ALA A 51 -7.10 2.64 3.88
N LEU A 52 -8.37 2.51 3.46
CA LEU A 52 -9.20 3.64 3.05
C LEU A 52 -9.35 4.66 4.19
N GLU A 53 -9.64 4.20 5.41
CA GLU A 53 -9.77 5.07 6.59
C GLU A 53 -8.45 5.81 6.91
N ILE A 54 -7.32 5.09 6.87
CA ILE A 54 -5.97 5.67 7.06
C ILE A 54 -5.69 6.74 6.00
N CYS A 55 -5.90 6.42 4.72
CA CYS A 55 -5.66 7.36 3.63
C CYS A 55 -6.61 8.55 3.69
N HIS A 56 -7.87 8.36 4.09
CA HIS A 56 -8.83 9.44 4.27
C HIS A 56 -8.40 10.40 5.39
N LEU A 57 -7.87 9.89 6.51
CA LEU A 57 -7.30 10.73 7.57
C LEU A 57 -6.10 11.53 7.07
N GLY A 58 -5.15 10.90 6.36
CA GLY A 58 -4.00 11.60 5.78
C GLY A 58 -4.36 12.63 4.70
N TYR A 59 -5.42 12.36 3.93
CA TYR A 59 -5.98 13.28 2.95
C TYR A 59 -6.64 14.50 3.62
N SER A 60 -7.59 14.26 4.53
CA SER A 60 -8.44 15.29 5.17
C SER A 60 -7.72 16.10 6.25
N LYS A 61 -6.69 15.53 6.89
CA LYS A 61 -5.94 16.16 7.98
C LYS A 61 -4.43 16.16 7.65
N PRO A 62 -3.95 17.05 6.76
CA PRO A 62 -2.54 17.10 6.35
C PRO A 62 -1.49 17.12 7.48
N PRO A 63 -1.74 17.73 8.66
CA PRO A 63 -0.79 17.65 9.77
C PRO A 63 -0.52 16.24 10.31
N LEU A 64 -1.37 15.25 10.00
CA LEU A 64 -1.18 13.86 10.40
C LEU A 64 -0.29 13.05 9.44
N ARG A 65 0.12 13.60 8.29
CA ARG A 65 0.88 12.85 7.28
C ARG A 65 2.24 12.42 7.77
N ASP A 66 3.02 13.36 8.34
CA ASP A 66 4.35 13.04 8.87
C ASP A 66 4.24 12.09 10.08
N GLU A 67 3.20 12.28 10.90
CA GLU A 67 2.88 11.38 12.03
C GLU A 67 2.58 9.95 11.53
N LEU A 68 1.78 9.81 10.48
CA LEU A 68 1.49 8.52 9.84
C LEU A 68 2.79 7.85 9.36
N TYR A 69 3.62 8.59 8.63
CA TYR A 69 4.85 8.04 8.07
C TYR A 69 5.81 7.58 9.16
N ILE A 70 6.00 8.35 10.23
CA ILE A 70 6.89 7.94 11.32
C ILE A 70 6.32 6.77 12.12
N GLN A 71 4.99 6.68 12.30
CA GLN A 71 4.34 5.54 12.93
C GLN A 71 4.53 4.25 12.12
N ILE A 72 4.42 4.33 10.79
CA ILE A 72 4.70 3.19 9.91
C ILE A 72 6.18 2.81 10.00
N CYS A 73 7.10 3.77 9.88
CA CYS A 73 8.55 3.52 10.00
C CYS A 73 8.91 2.83 11.32
N ARG A 74 8.28 3.25 12.42
CA ARG A 74 8.44 2.59 13.72
C ARG A 74 7.98 1.13 13.67
N GLN A 75 6.77 0.87 13.16
CA GLN A 75 6.22 -0.48 13.11
C GLN A 75 6.94 -1.39 12.10
N THR A 76 7.68 -0.86 11.13
CA THR A 76 8.51 -1.64 10.20
C THR A 76 9.95 -1.80 10.67
N THR A 77 10.39 -1.04 11.68
CA THR A 77 11.75 -1.15 12.23
C THR A 77 11.82 -2.25 13.29
N GLU A 78 12.75 -3.19 13.11
CA GLU A 78 12.96 -4.33 14.01
C GLU A 78 11.68 -5.15 14.27
N ASN A 79 10.79 -5.23 13.28
CA ASN A 79 9.54 -5.97 13.40
C ASN A 79 9.81 -7.48 13.26
N PRO A 80 9.60 -8.29 14.31
CA PRO A 80 9.89 -9.73 14.27
C PRO A 80 8.84 -10.52 13.47
N ARG A 81 7.68 -9.91 13.17
CA ARG A 81 6.54 -10.57 12.54
C ARG A 81 6.55 -10.32 11.04
N ARG A 82 6.96 -11.33 10.27
CA ARG A 82 7.11 -11.26 8.79
C ARG A 82 5.87 -10.66 8.08
N GLU A 83 4.69 -11.14 8.41
CA GLU A 83 3.44 -10.69 7.78
C GLU A 83 3.09 -9.24 8.17
N SER A 84 3.29 -8.87 9.43
CA SER A 84 3.10 -7.49 9.90
C SER A 84 4.08 -6.56 9.18
N LEU A 85 5.37 -6.92 9.12
CA LEU A 85 6.40 -6.15 8.43
C LEU A 85 6.06 -5.92 6.95
N ARG A 86 5.68 -6.99 6.23
CA ARG A 86 5.23 -6.90 4.83
C ARG A 86 4.08 -5.90 4.66
N ARG A 87 3.07 -5.98 5.52
CA ARG A 87 1.89 -5.09 5.50
C ARG A 87 2.23 -3.65 5.83
N GLY A 88 3.17 -3.41 6.74
CA GLY A 88 3.65 -2.06 7.05
C GLY A 88 4.29 -1.38 5.83
N TRP A 89 5.11 -2.13 5.08
CA TRP A 89 5.71 -1.65 3.83
C TRP A 89 4.69 -1.48 2.70
N GLU A 90 3.71 -2.38 2.58
CA GLU A 90 2.57 -2.19 1.67
C GLU A 90 1.81 -0.91 1.98
N LEU A 91 1.48 -0.69 3.25
CA LEU A 91 0.76 0.50 3.71
C LEU A 91 1.55 1.78 3.41
N LEU A 92 2.86 1.78 3.66
CA LEU A 92 3.73 2.91 3.33
C LEU A 92 3.60 3.32 1.87
N ALA A 93 3.71 2.34 0.97
CA ALA A 93 3.60 2.58 -0.45
C ALA A 93 2.21 3.08 -0.83
N ILE A 94 1.14 2.49 -0.27
CA ILE A 94 -0.24 2.94 -0.50
C ILE A 94 -0.37 4.42 -0.14
N CYS A 95 0.06 4.84 1.06
CA CYS A 95 -0.03 6.24 1.49
C CYS A 95 0.69 7.20 0.53
N LEU A 96 1.89 6.83 0.07
CA LEU A 96 2.66 7.60 -0.92
C LEU A 96 1.98 7.69 -2.29
N ALA A 97 1.01 6.82 -2.59
CA ALA A 97 0.19 6.95 -3.79
C ALA A 97 -0.84 8.11 -3.69
N PHE A 98 -1.21 8.56 -2.50
CA PHE A 98 -2.25 9.58 -2.29
C PHE A 98 -1.72 10.95 -1.88
N PHE A 99 -0.71 10.99 -1.01
CA PHE A 99 -0.19 12.25 -0.47
C PHE A 99 1.30 12.16 -0.14
N SER A 100 1.99 13.29 -0.23
CA SER A 100 3.40 13.40 0.14
C SER A 100 3.58 13.64 1.64
N PRO A 101 4.74 13.27 2.22
CA PRO A 101 5.18 13.88 3.48
C PRO A 101 5.40 15.40 3.30
N SER A 102 5.65 16.10 4.40
CA SER A 102 6.13 17.47 4.32
C SER A 102 7.54 17.54 3.71
N PRO A 103 7.93 18.66 3.09
CA PRO A 103 9.30 18.84 2.58
C PRO A 103 10.37 18.70 3.66
N LYS A 104 10.04 19.01 4.93
CA LYS A 104 10.93 18.85 6.07
C LYS A 104 11.14 17.39 6.45
N PHE A 105 10.09 16.57 6.35
CA PHE A 105 10.14 15.15 6.71
C PHE A 105 10.64 14.27 5.56
N GLN A 106 10.45 14.69 4.31
CA GLN A 106 10.78 13.93 3.11
C GLN A 106 12.21 13.34 3.10
N PRO A 107 13.29 14.08 3.44
CA PRO A 107 14.65 13.51 3.42
C PRO A 107 14.85 12.37 4.41
N TYR A 108 14.17 12.42 5.57
CA TYR A 108 14.23 11.36 6.58
C TYR A 108 13.53 10.09 6.09
N LEU A 109 12.35 10.26 5.48
CA LEU A 109 11.61 9.15 4.91
C LEU A 109 12.36 8.51 3.74
N ASP A 110 12.96 9.32 2.87
CA ASP A 110 13.77 8.84 1.75
C ASP A 110 14.99 8.04 2.24
N SER A 111 15.75 8.57 3.21
CA SER A 111 16.86 7.85 3.81
C SER A 111 16.43 6.52 4.45
N TYR A 112 15.28 6.51 5.13
CA TYR A 112 14.73 5.29 5.73
C TYR A 112 14.42 4.21 4.66
N MET A 113 13.76 4.59 3.57
CA MET A 113 13.41 3.65 2.50
C MET A 113 14.67 3.16 1.75
N ASN A 114 15.63 4.04 1.48
CA ASN A 114 16.86 3.67 0.78
C ASN A 114 17.73 2.66 1.55
N ARG A 115 17.69 2.65 2.89
CA ARG A 115 18.36 1.62 3.71
C ARG A 115 17.77 0.22 3.55
N HIS A 116 16.54 0.12 3.06
CA HIS A 116 15.82 -1.13 2.88
C HIS A 116 15.73 -1.55 1.41
N ARG A 117 16.27 -0.73 0.50
CA ARG A 117 16.39 -1.04 -0.93
C ARG A 117 17.66 -1.84 -1.16
N ASP A 118 17.56 -2.85 -2.02
CA ASP A 118 18.72 -3.45 -2.69
C ASP A 118 18.84 -2.84 -4.10
N PRO A 119 19.84 -1.99 -4.36
CA PRO A 119 20.02 -1.34 -5.67
C PRO A 119 20.48 -2.29 -6.78
N GLY A 120 20.91 -3.51 -6.46
CA GLY A 120 21.41 -4.50 -7.43
C GLY A 120 20.41 -5.57 -7.85
N PHE A 121 19.17 -5.53 -7.33
CA PHE A 121 18.20 -6.60 -7.51
C PHE A 121 17.07 -6.22 -8.48
N ASP A 122 17.05 -6.88 -9.65
CA ASP A 122 15.98 -6.79 -10.65
C ASP A 122 15.23 -8.12 -10.68
N PHE A 123 13.89 -8.11 -10.64
CA PHE A 123 13.13 -9.36 -10.59
C PHE A 123 11.80 -9.35 -11.33
N LEU A 124 11.55 -10.48 -11.99
CA LEU A 124 10.43 -10.78 -12.87
C LEU A 124 9.32 -11.68 -12.25
N GLU A 125 9.51 -12.32 -11.08
CA GLU A 125 8.52 -13.29 -10.54
C GLU A 125 8.31 -13.23 -9.02
N VAL A 126 7.18 -12.68 -8.58
CA VAL A 126 6.95 -12.14 -7.24
C VAL A 126 6.47 -13.13 -6.16
N GLY A 127 5.97 -14.32 -6.55
CA GLY A 127 5.09 -15.12 -5.68
C GLY A 127 5.73 -15.79 -4.45
N LYS A 128 7.06 -15.98 -4.40
CA LYS A 128 7.74 -16.79 -3.37
C LYS A 128 8.98 -16.14 -2.76
N TRP A 129 9.10 -14.83 -2.85
CA TRP A 129 10.31 -14.13 -2.43
C TRP A 129 10.57 -14.21 -0.92
N PRO A 130 11.83 -14.36 -0.48
CA PRO A 130 12.24 -14.10 0.89
C PRO A 130 11.75 -12.72 1.37
N ILE A 131 11.51 -12.58 2.68
CA ILE A 131 10.94 -11.34 3.25
C ILE A 131 11.78 -10.09 2.94
N HIS A 132 13.10 -10.21 2.93
CA HIS A 132 14.01 -9.10 2.60
C HIS A 132 13.83 -8.62 1.16
N VAL A 133 13.57 -9.53 0.21
CA VAL A 133 13.32 -9.17 -1.19
C VAL A 133 11.96 -8.49 -1.34
N GLN A 134 10.92 -8.97 -0.64
CA GLN A 134 9.62 -8.30 -0.65
C GLN A 134 9.73 -6.87 -0.10
N ILE A 135 10.46 -6.68 0.99
CA ILE A 135 10.73 -5.36 1.58
C ILE A 135 11.50 -4.47 0.58
N SER A 136 12.55 -4.99 -0.04
CA SER A 136 13.32 -4.26 -1.05
C SER A 136 12.45 -3.79 -2.21
N HIS A 137 11.53 -4.63 -2.68
CA HIS A 137 10.57 -4.26 -3.72
C HIS A 137 9.62 -3.14 -3.26
N TYR A 138 9.02 -3.27 -2.07
CA TYR A 138 8.17 -2.22 -1.50
C TYR A 138 8.93 -0.89 -1.32
N ALA A 139 10.15 -0.94 -0.79
CA ALA A 139 11.01 0.22 -0.61
C ALA A 139 11.33 0.87 -1.96
N THR A 140 11.69 0.08 -2.97
CA THR A 140 11.97 0.55 -4.34
C THR A 140 10.78 1.28 -4.94
N VAL A 141 9.59 0.69 -4.90
CA VAL A 141 8.38 1.36 -5.40
C VAL A 141 8.06 2.61 -4.58
N SER A 142 8.27 2.57 -3.26
CA SER A 142 8.02 3.70 -2.38
C SER A 142 8.92 4.90 -2.70
N CYS A 143 10.24 4.72 -2.86
CA CYS A 143 11.06 5.87 -3.31
C CYS A 143 10.72 6.29 -4.73
N LYS A 144 10.43 5.37 -5.68
CA LYS A 144 9.95 5.78 -7.03
C LYS A 144 8.67 6.63 -6.97
N ARG A 145 7.77 6.37 -6.01
CA ARG A 145 6.58 7.20 -5.78
C ARG A 145 6.95 8.55 -5.16
N LEU A 146 7.88 8.58 -4.22
CA LEU A 146 8.39 9.80 -3.59
C LEU A 146 9.15 10.71 -4.58
N ASP A 147 9.97 10.14 -5.46
CA ASP A 147 10.75 10.87 -6.47
C ASP A 147 9.84 11.56 -7.48
N ARG A 148 8.78 10.89 -7.94
CA ARG A 148 7.78 11.48 -8.83
C ARG A 148 7.12 12.70 -8.22
N ILE A 149 6.87 12.69 -6.90
CA ILE A 149 6.31 13.85 -6.18
C ILE A 149 7.28 15.04 -6.23
N GLY A 150 8.60 14.79 -6.14
CA GLY A 150 9.62 15.84 -6.22
C GLY A 150 9.74 16.47 -7.61
N HIS A 151 9.63 15.68 -8.67
CA HIS A 151 9.82 16.14 -10.05
C HIS A 151 8.59 16.84 -10.66
N THR A 152 7.36 16.44 -10.29
CA THR A 152 6.14 17.02 -10.88
C THR A 152 5.62 18.27 -10.16
N GLY A 153 6.30 18.72 -9.10
CA GLY A 153 5.71 19.69 -8.16
C GLY A 153 4.53 19.07 -7.39
N LYS A 154 4.08 19.81 -6.37
CA LYS A 154 3.08 19.43 -5.35
C LYS A 154 1.95 18.55 -5.93
N LYS A 155 2.04 17.22 -5.76
CA LYS A 155 0.96 16.30 -6.14
C LYS A 155 -0.31 16.76 -5.42
N SER A 156 -1.35 17.12 -6.17
CA SER A 156 -2.65 17.41 -5.56
C SER A 156 -3.09 16.14 -4.83
N SER A 157 -3.36 16.28 -3.53
CA SER A 157 -3.83 15.14 -2.73
C SER A 157 -5.13 14.65 -3.38
N ARG A 158 -5.24 13.34 -3.64
CA ARG A 158 -6.44 12.75 -4.23
C ARG A 158 -7.31 12.18 -3.12
N LYS A 159 -8.63 12.39 -3.23
CA LYS A 159 -9.60 11.85 -2.27
C LYS A 159 -9.66 10.33 -2.44
N PRO A 160 -9.26 9.53 -1.45
CA PRO A 160 -9.19 8.08 -1.60
C PRO A 160 -10.57 7.45 -1.85
N SER A 161 -10.63 6.51 -2.79
CA SER A 161 -11.73 5.55 -2.96
C SER A 161 -11.27 4.11 -2.76
N VAL A 162 -12.20 3.17 -2.62
CA VAL A 162 -11.88 1.73 -2.51
C VAL A 162 -11.08 1.27 -3.74
N GLU A 163 -11.50 1.69 -4.93
CA GLU A 163 -10.86 1.36 -6.20
C GLU A 163 -9.44 1.93 -6.28
N GLU A 164 -9.24 3.17 -5.85
CA GLU A 164 -7.91 3.79 -5.82
C GLU A 164 -7.00 3.09 -4.80
N ILE A 165 -7.52 2.68 -3.63
CA ILE A 165 -6.75 1.94 -2.63
C ILE A 165 -6.28 0.61 -3.22
N ASP A 166 -7.17 -0.14 -3.86
CA ASP A 166 -6.79 -1.37 -4.52
C ASP A 166 -5.74 -1.10 -5.61
N GLN A 167 -5.84 0.00 -6.37
CA GLN A 167 -4.89 0.36 -7.44
C GLN A 167 -3.51 0.74 -6.87
N ALA A 168 -3.47 1.29 -5.67
CA ALA A 168 -2.23 1.69 -5.01
C ALA A 168 -1.43 0.50 -4.45
N ARG A 169 -2.03 -0.68 -4.27
CA ARG A 169 -1.34 -1.89 -3.77
C ARG A 169 -0.32 -2.39 -4.78
N ILE A 170 0.91 -2.62 -4.32
CA ILE A 170 2.04 -3.03 -5.18
C ILE A 170 1.89 -4.47 -5.64
N PHE A 171 1.59 -5.37 -4.71
CA PHE A 171 1.17 -6.72 -5.07
C PHE A 171 -0.31 -6.71 -5.37
N ARG A 172 -0.64 -6.17 -6.55
CA ARG A 172 -1.73 -6.77 -7.29
C ARG A 172 -1.20 -8.09 -7.83
N PRO A 173 -1.82 -9.22 -7.48
CA PRO A 173 -1.62 -10.43 -8.25
C PRO A 173 -1.90 -10.07 -9.71
N SER A 174 -0.85 -10.01 -10.54
CA SER A 174 -1.05 -9.77 -11.96
C SER A 174 -1.86 -10.94 -12.49
N MET A 175 -2.91 -10.66 -13.27
CA MET A 175 -3.61 -11.75 -13.96
C MET A 175 -2.83 -12.24 -15.18
N PHE A 176 -1.82 -11.47 -15.59
CA PHE A 176 -0.94 -11.77 -16.71
C PHE A 176 0.40 -12.29 -16.21
N GLY A 177 0.97 -13.28 -16.90
CA GLY A 177 2.25 -13.92 -16.53
C GLY A 177 2.19 -14.87 -15.32
N ASN A 178 1.00 -15.17 -14.80
CA ASN A 178 0.79 -16.13 -13.72
C ASN A 178 0.20 -17.43 -14.27
N THR A 179 0.30 -18.53 -13.54
CA THR A 179 -0.35 -19.78 -13.96
C THR A 179 -1.86 -19.65 -13.88
N LEU A 180 -2.58 -20.41 -14.70
CA LEU A 180 -4.04 -20.46 -14.67
C LEU A 180 -4.59 -20.74 -13.26
N GLN A 181 -3.96 -21.66 -12.52
CA GLN A 181 -4.39 -22.01 -11.17
C GLN A 181 -4.28 -20.84 -10.20
N GLU A 182 -3.18 -20.09 -10.25
CA GLU A 182 -2.99 -18.89 -9.44
C GLU A 182 -4.02 -17.82 -9.79
N VAL A 183 -4.19 -17.52 -11.09
CA VAL A 183 -5.21 -16.58 -11.60
C VAL A 183 -6.61 -16.95 -11.11
N MET A 184 -6.95 -18.25 -11.12
CA MET A 184 -8.24 -18.76 -10.65
C MET A 184 -8.41 -18.69 -9.13
N VAL A 185 -7.33 -18.83 -8.35
CA VAL A 185 -7.35 -18.62 -6.89
C VAL A 185 -7.56 -17.13 -6.57
N LEU A 186 -6.84 -16.26 -7.26
CA LEU A 186 -6.86 -14.81 -7.05
C LEU A 186 -8.23 -14.21 -7.38
N GLN A 187 -8.89 -14.69 -8.44
CA GLN A 187 -10.21 -14.18 -8.78
C GLN A 187 -11.32 -14.62 -7.81
N LYS A 188 -11.14 -15.70 -7.02
CA LYS A 188 -12.21 -16.22 -6.15
C LYS A 188 -12.67 -15.22 -5.10
N GLU A 189 -11.82 -14.28 -4.69
CA GLU A 189 -12.21 -13.21 -3.75
C GLU A 189 -13.27 -12.29 -4.34
N ARG A 190 -13.26 -12.06 -5.66
CA ARG A 190 -14.14 -11.09 -6.34
C ARG A 190 -15.20 -11.74 -7.22
N PHE A 191 -14.88 -12.91 -7.78
CA PHE A 191 -15.71 -13.66 -8.73
C PHE A 191 -15.70 -15.17 -8.38
N PRO A 192 -16.23 -15.56 -7.20
CA PRO A 192 -16.13 -16.92 -6.68
C PRO A 192 -16.78 -17.99 -7.58
N HIS A 193 -17.77 -17.60 -8.40
CA HIS A 193 -18.53 -18.49 -9.25
C HIS A 193 -17.99 -18.62 -10.69
N ARG A 194 -17.01 -17.79 -11.08
CA ARG A 194 -16.46 -17.85 -12.44
C ARG A 194 -15.55 -19.06 -12.60
N LYS A 195 -15.82 -19.86 -13.63
CA LYS A 195 -15.05 -21.05 -14.01
C LYS A 195 -13.86 -20.74 -14.94
N LEU A 196 -13.87 -19.56 -15.55
CA LEU A 196 -12.80 -19.04 -16.41
C LEU A 196 -12.18 -17.78 -15.78
N PRO A 197 -10.91 -17.44 -16.10
CA PRO A 197 -10.30 -16.19 -15.69
C PRO A 197 -11.13 -14.98 -16.12
N TRP A 198 -11.54 -14.14 -15.18
CA TRP A 198 -12.41 -13.01 -15.48
C TRP A 198 -11.80 -12.08 -16.53
N ILE A 199 -10.47 -11.89 -16.46
CA ILE A 199 -9.73 -11.03 -17.37
C ILE A 199 -9.80 -11.56 -18.81
N GLN A 200 -9.78 -12.88 -19.00
CA GLN A 200 -9.89 -13.48 -20.32
C GLN A 200 -11.28 -13.22 -20.89
N CYS A 201 -12.34 -13.48 -20.11
CA CYS A 201 -13.70 -13.22 -20.57
C CYS A 201 -13.91 -11.74 -20.91
N THR A 202 -13.44 -10.83 -20.03
CA THR A 202 -13.57 -9.39 -20.24
C THR A 202 -12.81 -8.91 -21.46
N LEU A 203 -11.57 -9.36 -21.69
CA LEU A 203 -10.82 -8.99 -22.89
C LEU A 203 -11.49 -9.55 -24.15
N SER A 204 -11.98 -10.80 -24.12
CA SER A 204 -12.71 -11.38 -25.25
C SER A 204 -14.00 -10.62 -25.57
N GLU A 205 -14.76 -10.21 -24.56
CA GLU A 205 -15.96 -9.38 -24.72
C GLU A 205 -15.62 -8.01 -25.34
N GLU A 206 -14.52 -7.37 -24.90
CA GLU A 206 -14.06 -6.09 -25.46
C GLU A 206 -13.59 -6.23 -26.91
N VAL A 207 -12.87 -7.30 -27.26
CA VAL A 207 -12.49 -7.59 -28.65
C VAL A 207 -13.73 -7.75 -29.53
N LEU A 208 -14.75 -8.48 -29.07
CA LEU A 208 -16.02 -8.62 -29.80
C LEU A 208 -16.75 -7.28 -29.93
N ARG A 209 -16.79 -6.48 -28.87
CA ARG A 209 -17.42 -5.14 -28.87
C ARG A 209 -16.77 -4.20 -29.88
N LEU A 210 -15.46 -4.32 -30.07
CA LEU A 210 -14.67 -3.52 -31.01
C LEU A 210 -14.64 -4.12 -32.44
N GLN A 211 -15.56 -5.03 -32.77
CA GLN A 211 -15.63 -5.70 -34.08
C GLN A 211 -14.35 -6.47 -34.44
N GLY A 212 -13.60 -6.94 -33.44
CA GLY A 212 -12.40 -7.76 -33.63
C GLY A 212 -12.69 -9.07 -34.36
N ALA A 213 -13.92 -9.58 -34.31
CA ALA A 213 -14.35 -10.73 -35.12
C ALA A 213 -14.32 -10.49 -36.64
N GLN A 214 -14.26 -9.22 -37.07
CA GLN A 214 -14.21 -8.81 -38.48
C GLN A 214 -12.87 -8.17 -38.85
N THR A 215 -11.89 -8.19 -37.93
CA THR A 215 -10.61 -7.50 -38.08
C THR A 215 -9.47 -8.52 -37.90
N GLU A 216 -8.54 -8.58 -38.85
CA GLU A 216 -7.35 -9.44 -38.72
C GLU A 216 -6.23 -8.69 -37.96
N GLY A 217 -5.62 -9.34 -36.96
CA GLY A 217 -4.55 -8.76 -36.14
C GLY A 217 -4.10 -9.66 -34.99
N ILE A 218 -3.00 -9.31 -34.34
CA ILE A 218 -2.57 -9.94 -33.07
C ILE A 218 -3.26 -9.17 -31.94
N PHE A 219 -4.17 -9.83 -31.24
CA PHE A 219 -4.93 -9.29 -30.10
C PHE A 219 -4.48 -9.91 -28.78
#